data_AF-A0A928LYM2-F1
#
_entry.id   AF-A0A928LYM2-F1
#
_cell.length_a   1.000
_cell.length_b   1.000
_cell.length_c   1.000
_cell.angle_alpha   90.00
_cell.angle_beta   90.00
_cell.angle_gamma   90.00
#
_symmetry.space_group_name_H-M   'P 1'
#
loop_
_entity.id
_entity.type
_entity.pdbx_description
1 polymer ?
#
loop_
_entity_poly.entity_id
_entity_poly.type
_entity_poly.pdbx_seq_one_letter_code
_entity_poly.pdbx_strand_id
1 'polypeptide(L)'
;MPELLEIVMLLCFGASWPMNVIKSWKARTTKGKSLAFLCLILLGYVAGIAAKLINPAYMAAFAEKWYVLFFYVLNFVMVGVDFCLYFRNRRLDREKGE
;
A
#
# COMPACT_ATOMS: atom_id res chain seq x y z
N MET A 1 5.06 -22.09 8.95
CA MET A 1 4.88 -21.21 10.13
C MET A 1 5.32 -19.77 9.93
N PRO A 2 6.31 -19.38 9.08
CA PRO A 2 6.58 -17.96 8.84
C PRO A 2 5.41 -17.19 8.20
N GLU A 3 4.53 -17.90 7.49
CA GLU A 3 3.42 -17.31 6.73
C GLU A 3 2.36 -16.69 7.64
N LEU A 4 2.08 -17.26 8.81
CA LEU A 4 1.11 -16.72 9.75
C LEU A 4 1.56 -15.34 10.26
N LEU A 5 2.84 -15.21 10.61
CA LEU A 5 3.43 -13.96 11.05
C LEU A 5 3.46 -12.92 9.92
N GLU A 6 3.73 -13.34 8.69
CA GLU A 6 3.67 -12.47 7.51
C GLU A 6 2.25 -11.95 7.26
N ILE A 7 1.22 -12.80 7.36
CA ILE A 7 -0.18 -12.38 7.23
C ILE A 7 -0.56 -11.38 8.32
N VAL A 8 -0.23 -11.67 9.58
CA VAL A 8 -0.56 -10.76 10.70
C VAL A 8 0.09 -9.41 10.48
N MET A 9 1.36 -9.38 10.05
CA MET A 9 2.04 -8.15 9.66
C MET A 9 1.31 -7.44 8.52
N LEU A 10 0.95 -8.13 7.43
CA LEU A 10 0.25 -7.56 6.28
C LEU A 10 -1.16 -7.06 6.61
N LEU A 11 -1.84 -7.68 7.58
CA LEU A 11 -3.15 -7.26 8.06
C LEU A 11 -3.05 -6.02 8.95
N CYS A 12 -2.14 -6.03 9.93
CA CYS A 12 -1.92 -4.87 10.81
C CYS A 12 -1.47 -3.65 10.00
N PHE A 13 -0.54 -3.87 9.07
CA PHE A 13 -0.08 -2.82 8.17
C PHE A 13 -1.16 -2.45 7.14
N GLY A 14 -1.89 -3.44 6.63
CA GLY A 14 -3.07 -3.30 5.78
C GLY A 14 -4.12 -2.37 6.36
N ALA A 15 -4.48 -2.56 7.62
CA ALA A 15 -5.48 -1.75 8.31
C ALA A 15 -5.05 -0.28 8.48
N SER A 16 -3.75 0.02 8.44
CA SER A 16 -3.27 1.41 8.49
C SER A 16 -3.65 2.21 7.22
N TRP A 17 -3.76 1.55 6.07
CA TRP A 17 -4.03 2.21 4.78
C TRP A 17 -5.46 2.74 4.63
N PRO A 18 -6.54 1.99 4.95
CA PRO A 18 -7.90 2.52 4.95
C PRO A 18 -8.04 3.76 5.83
N MET A 19 -7.46 3.72 7.04
CA MET A 19 -7.45 4.86 7.94
C MET A 19 -6.72 6.06 7.33
N ASN A 20 -5.58 5.81 6.68
CA ASN A 20 -4.80 6.85 6.03
C ASN A 20 -5.55 7.48 4.83
N VAL A 21 -6.18 6.65 3.98
CA VAL A 21 -7.01 7.08 2.83
C VAL A 21 -8.21 7.92 3.28
N ILE A 22 -8.93 7.48 4.32
CA ILE A 22 -10.08 8.23 4.86
C ILE A 22 -9.63 9.59 5.37
N LYS A 23 -8.47 9.66 6.05
CA LYS A 23 -7.90 10.91 6.53
C LYS A 23 -7.51 11.85 5.39
N SER A 24 -6.81 11.39 4.35
CA SER A 24 -6.46 12.24 3.19
C SER A 24 -7.72 12.72 2.47
N TRP A 25 -8.71 11.85 2.30
CA TRP A 25 -9.97 12.25 1.65
C TRP A 25 -10.69 13.37 2.43
N LYS A 26 -10.78 13.23 3.76
CA LYS A 26 -11.46 14.23 4.62
C LYS A 26 -10.65 15.51 4.78
N ALA A 27 -9.32 15.41 4.94
CA ALA A 27 -8.44 16.55 5.17
C ALA A 27 -8.39 17.51 3.97
N ARG A 28 -8.49 16.98 2.74
CA ARG A 28 -8.36 17.76 1.49
C ARG A 28 -7.13 18.69 1.46
N THR A 29 -6.04 18.21 2.05
CA THR A 29 -4.73 18.85 2.06
C THR A 29 -3.64 17.79 2.12
N THR A 30 -2.44 18.15 1.70
CA THR A 30 -1.22 17.32 1.75
C THR A 30 -0.32 17.68 2.94
N LYS A 31 -0.68 18.68 3.75
CA LYS A 31 0.05 19.05 4.96
C LYS A 31 0.20 17.84 5.90
N GLY A 32 1.45 17.54 6.27
CA GLY A 32 1.80 16.39 7.11
C GLY A 32 1.90 15.04 6.38
N LYS A 33 1.68 14.97 5.06
CA LYS A 33 1.92 13.76 4.26
C LYS A 33 3.24 13.83 3.50
N SER A 34 4.00 12.74 3.58
CA SER A 34 5.25 12.56 2.83
C SER A 34 5.00 11.78 1.54
N LEU A 35 5.18 12.43 0.38
CA LEU A 35 5.14 11.76 -0.92
C LEU A 35 6.26 10.71 -1.05
N ALA A 36 7.45 11.03 -0.54
CA ALA A 36 8.59 10.11 -0.58
C ALA A 36 8.29 8.81 0.17
N PHE A 37 7.61 8.90 1.32
CA PHE A 37 7.18 7.73 2.08
C PHE A 37 6.20 6.85 1.29
N LEU A 38 5.20 7.46 0.64
CA LEU A 38 4.25 6.74 -0.22
C LEU A 38 4.95 6.05 -1.40
N CYS A 39 5.88 6.75 -2.07
CA CYS A 39 6.66 6.17 -3.16
C CYS A 39 7.52 4.99 -2.71
N LEU A 40 8.23 5.12 -1.58
CA LEU A 40 9.07 4.04 -1.04
C LEU A 40 8.25 2.80 -0.72
N ILE A 41 7.05 2.97 -0.18
CA ILE A 41 6.16 1.86 0.14
C ILE A 41 5.61 1.19 -1.12
N LEU A 42 5.19 1.98 -2.12
CA LEU A 42 4.78 1.42 -3.42
C LEU A 42 5.91 0.61 -4.05
N LEU A 43 7.14 1.13 -4.06
CA LEU A 43 8.31 0.41 -4.55
C LEU A 43 8.58 -0.87 -3.77
N GLY A 44 8.48 -0.81 -2.44
CA GLY A 44 8.61 -1.97 -1.56
C GLY A 44 7.58 -3.06 -1.86
N TYR A 45 6.32 -2.67 -2.10
CA TYR A 45 5.27 -3.61 -2.50
C TYR A 45 5.51 -4.22 -3.88
N VAL A 46 5.93 -3.42 -4.87
CA VAL A 46 6.29 -3.94 -6.21
C VAL A 46 7.42 -4.96 -6.10
N ALA A 47 8.48 -4.64 -5.36
CA ALA A 47 9.58 -5.56 -5.13
C ALA A 47 9.12 -6.83 -4.38
N GLY A 48 8.28 -6.67 -3.36
CA GLY A 48 7.71 -7.78 -2.59
C GLY A 48 6.84 -8.70 -3.43
N ILE A 49 6.00 -8.16 -4.32
CA ILE A 49 5.17 -8.92 -5.26
C ILE A 49 6.06 -9.61 -6.30
N ALA A 50 6.99 -8.89 -6.91
CA ALA A 50 7.91 -9.43 -7.91
C ALA A 50 8.72 -10.61 -7.35
N ALA A 51 9.26 -10.48 -6.14
CA ALA A 51 10.01 -11.54 -5.46
C ALA A 51 9.18 -12.82 -5.27
N LYS A 52 7.87 -12.71 -5.08
CA LYS A 52 6.96 -13.85 -4.92
C LYS A 52 6.64 -14.48 -6.27
N LEU A 53 6.43 -13.68 -7.31
CA LEU A 53 6.17 -14.15 -8.67
C LEU A 53 7.36 -14.87 -9.30
N ILE A 54 8.59 -14.40 -9.05
CA ILE A 54 9.80 -15.04 -9.60
C ILE A 54 10.27 -16.24 -8.78
N ASN A 55 9.69 -16.49 -7.60
CA ASN A 55 10.06 -17.62 -6.75
C ASN A 55 9.27 -18.88 -7.17
N PRO A 56 9.92 -19.87 -7.82
CA PRO A 56 9.22 -21.03 -8.37
C PRO A 56 8.60 -21.91 -7.27
N ALA A 57 9.24 -21.99 -6.10
CA ALA A 57 8.72 -22.75 -4.96
C ALA A 57 7.45 -22.12 -4.40
N TYR A 58 7.38 -20.79 -4.36
CA TYR A 58 6.16 -20.08 -3.96
C TYR A 58 5.04 -20.23 -5.01
N MET A 59 5.36 -20.13 -6.30
CA MET A 59 4.40 -20.31 -7.38
C MET A 59 3.88 -21.76 -7.49
N ALA A 60 4.71 -22.76 -7.20
CA ALA A 60 4.29 -24.15 -7.11
C ALA A 60 3.30 -24.38 -5.95
N ALA A 61 3.48 -23.69 -4.83
CA ALA A 61 2.58 -23.72 -3.67
C ALA A 61 1.51 -22.61 -3.69
N PHE A 62 1.23 -22.02 -4.85
CA PHE A 62 0.34 -20.85 -4.95
C PHE A 62 -1.08 -21.15 -4.43
N ALA A 63 -1.62 -22.33 -4.72
CA ALA A 63 -2.96 -22.72 -4.29
C ALA A 63 -3.13 -22.68 -2.75
N GLU A 64 -2.05 -22.94 -2.01
CA GLU A 64 -2.06 -22.93 -0.53
C GLU A 64 -1.72 -21.55 0.05
N LYS A 65 -1.09 -20.66 -0.73
CA LYS A 65 -0.51 -19.39 -0.25
C LYS A 65 -1.03 -18.16 -0.98
N TRP A 66 -2.08 -18.30 -1.79
CA TRP A 66 -2.66 -17.25 -2.61
C TRP A 66 -3.06 -16.00 -1.80
N TYR A 67 -3.49 -16.20 -0.55
CA TYR A 67 -3.91 -15.12 0.34
C TYR A 67 -2.78 -14.16 0.70
N VAL A 68 -1.52 -14.62 0.76
CA VAL A 68 -0.37 -13.74 1.05
C VAL A 68 -0.19 -12.75 -0.08
N LEU A 69 -0.17 -13.24 -1.33
CA LEU A 69 -0.08 -12.39 -2.52
C LEU A 69 -1.30 -11.46 -2.61
N PHE A 70 -2.50 -11.96 -2.30
CA PHE A 70 -3.71 -11.14 -2.25
C PHE A 70 -3.55 -9.96 -1.29
N PHE A 71 -3.07 -10.17 -0.06
CA PHE A 71 -2.87 -9.07 0.89
C PHE A 71 -1.77 -8.10 0.45
N TYR A 72 -0.68 -8.57 -0.19
CA TYR A 72 0.32 -7.68 -0.79
C TYR A 72 -0.30 -6.78 -1.87
N VAL A 73 -1.08 -7.35 -2.78
CA VAL A 73 -1.74 -6.61 -3.88
C VAL A 73 -2.79 -5.65 -3.32
N LEU A 74 -3.59 -6.11 -2.36
CA LEU A 74 -4.60 -5.28 -1.70
C LEU A 74 -3.98 -4.06 -1.02
N ASN A 75 -2.88 -4.26 -0.28
CA ASN A 75 -2.13 -3.17 0.33
C ASN A 75 -1.57 -2.21 -0.74
N PHE A 76 -0.96 -2.74 -1.81
CA PHE A 76 -0.45 -1.94 -2.92
C PHE A 76 -1.53 -1.04 -3.53
N VAL A 77 -2.73 -1.59 -3.77
CA VAL A 77 -3.88 -0.83 -4.29
C VAL A 77 -4.30 0.26 -3.32
N MET A 78 -4.42 -0.03 -2.02
CA MET A 78 -4.81 0.98 -1.03
C MET A 78 -3.80 2.13 -0.92
N VAL A 79 -2.49 1.81 -0.91
CA VAL A 79 -1.43 2.82 -0.96
C VAL A 79 -1.49 3.60 -2.27
N GLY A 80 -1.77 2.94 -3.39
CA GLY A 80 -1.94 3.57 -4.69
C GLY A 80 -3.12 4.56 -4.72
N VAL A 81 -4.24 4.21 -4.07
CA VAL A 81 -5.36 5.14 -3.89
C VAL A 81 -4.92 6.35 -3.07
N ASP A 82 -4.19 6.15 -1.97
CA ASP A 82 -3.70 7.27 -1.16
C ASP A 82 -2.71 8.17 -1.93
N PHE A 83 -1.86 7.56 -2.74
CA PHE A 83 -0.93 8.24 -3.64
C PHE A 83 -1.69 9.09 -4.67
N CYS A 84 -2.74 8.57 -5.30
CA CYS A 84 -3.59 9.35 -6.20
C CYS A 84 -4.30 10.50 -5.47
N LEU A 85 -4.79 10.26 -4.25
CA LEU A 85 -5.39 11.30 -3.41
C LEU A 85 -4.40 12.38 -3.01
N TYR A 86 -3.12 12.04 -2.83
CA TYR A 86 -2.08 13.04 -2.60
C TYR A 86 -1.99 14.04 -3.75
N PHE A 87 -1.98 13.61 -5.01
CA PHE A 87 -1.96 14.55 -6.15
C PHE A 87 -3.22 15.39 -6.24
N ARG A 88 -4.40 14.79 -5.97
CA ARG A 88 -5.65 15.53 -5.88
C ARG A 88 -5.58 16.63 -4.81
N ASN A 89 -5.14 16.28 -3.60
CA ASN A 89 -5.05 17.23 -2.49
C ASN A 89 -3.97 18.28 -2.75
N ARG A 90 -2.85 17.92 -3.41
CA ARG A 90 -1.80 18.87 -3.78
C ARG A 90 -2.30 19.94 -4.74
N ARG A 91 -3.21 19.55 -5.65
CA ARG A 91 -3.90 20.50 -6.52
C ARG A 91 -4.81 21.44 -5.72
N LEU A 92 -5.57 20.91 -4.74
CA LEU A 92 -6.43 21.71 -3.87
C LEU A 92 -5.64 22.69 -2.99
N ASP A 93 -4.47 22.29 -2.47
CA ASP A 93 -3.59 23.18 -1.70
C ASP A 93 -3.09 24.32 -2.59
N ARG A 94 -2.63 24.00 -3.81
CA ARG A 94 -2.19 25.00 -4.79
C ARG A 94 -3.30 25.99 -5.18
N GLU A 95 -4.54 25.52 -5.30
CA GLU A 95 -5.71 26.37 -5.57
C GLU A 95 -6.05 27.28 -4.39
N LYS A 96 -5.74 26.88 -3.15
CA LYS A 96 -5.89 27.69 -1.94
C LYS A 96 -4.71 28.66 -1.71
N GLY A 97 -3.67 28.61 -2.54
CA GLY A 97 -2.47 29.41 -2.39
C GLY A 97 -1.55 28.95 -1.25
N GLU A 98 -1.69 27.70 -0.81
CA GLU A 98 -0.81 27.03 0.17
C GLU A 98 0.23 26.15 -0.53
#